data_AF-A0A318IB81-F1
#
_entry.id   AF-A0A318IB81-F1
#
_cell.length_a   1.000
_cell.length_b   1.000
_cell.length_c   1.000
_cell.angle_alpha   90.00
_cell.angle_beta   90.00
_cell.angle_gamma   90.00
#
_symmetry.space_group_name_H-M   'P 1'
#
loop_
_entity.id
_entity.type
_entity.pdbx_description
1 polymer ?
#
loop_
_entity_poly.entity_id
_entity_poly.type
_entity_poly.pdbx_seq_one_letter_code
_entity_poly.pdbx_strand_id
1 'polypeptide(L)'
;MNAIPAYLGRDVLLLEKLAVKTGLKIISNTGLYGVRNNKFLPKYVENIYAENLAKKWIAAFEDGIDGTGIKPGFIKIGVDTTHPLDTLHQKLVIAAAITSLKTGLTIASNTGKAIGLWPQLGILTKMGVSPASFIWVHAQAEDNNKTYLKAAALGYWISLDGLGWDVERHLEKLVYARDHGILDRILILHDAGWYDPQKEQQNIASYTNIFTKLLPALRGHGFTEDEITLLLSDNPAKAYGLVMKG
;
A
#
# COMPACT_ATOMS: atom_id res chain seq x y z
N MET A 1 -4.38 2.50 -8.18
CA MET A 1 -4.85 2.67 -6.78
C MET A 1 -4.46 4.08 -6.33
N ASN A 2 -5.33 4.81 -5.65
CA ASN A 2 -4.98 6.08 -4.99
C ASN A 2 -4.76 5.82 -3.50
N ALA A 3 -3.51 6.02 -3.04
CA ALA A 3 -3.07 5.69 -1.69
C ALA A 3 -2.93 6.92 -0.78
N ILE A 4 -3.70 7.98 -1.04
CA ILE A 4 -3.76 9.18 -0.19
C ILE A 4 -4.78 8.93 0.93
N PRO A 5 -4.37 8.81 2.20
CA PRO A 5 -5.29 8.62 3.31
C PRO A 5 -5.91 9.95 3.76
N ALA A 6 -6.89 9.86 4.66
CA ALA A 6 -7.46 11.04 5.30
C ALA A 6 -6.35 11.90 5.94
N TYR A 7 -6.53 13.22 5.95
CA TYR A 7 -5.57 14.22 6.45
C TYR A 7 -4.29 14.41 5.62
N LEU A 8 -4.15 13.72 4.48
CA LEU A 8 -3.08 13.93 3.48
C LEU A 8 -3.61 14.46 2.13
N GLY A 9 -4.86 14.96 2.10
CA GLY A 9 -5.46 15.50 0.88
C GLY A 9 -6.33 14.51 0.09
N ARG A 10 -6.83 13.45 0.74
CA ARG A 10 -7.81 12.54 0.12
C ARG A 10 -9.09 13.30 -0.24
N ASP A 11 -9.47 13.26 -1.51
CA ASP A 11 -10.75 13.79 -2.01
C ASP A 11 -11.40 12.75 -2.95
N VAL A 12 -12.37 12.01 -2.42
CA VAL A 12 -13.03 10.91 -3.16
C VAL A 12 -13.96 11.41 -4.26
N LEU A 13 -14.52 12.62 -4.14
CA LEU A 13 -15.38 13.21 -5.17
C LEU A 13 -14.56 13.71 -6.36
N LEU A 14 -13.36 14.23 -6.11
CA LEU A 14 -12.41 14.52 -7.17
C LEU A 14 -11.98 13.23 -7.90
N LEU A 15 -11.67 12.17 -7.15
CA LEU A 15 -11.31 10.88 -7.75
C LEU A 15 -12.45 10.30 -8.60
N GLU A 16 -13.71 10.43 -8.17
CA GLU A 16 -14.86 10.03 -8.97
C GLU A 16 -14.95 10.82 -10.28
N LYS A 17 -14.83 12.15 -10.23
CA LYS A 17 -14.81 13.01 -11.43
C LYS A 17 -13.70 12.61 -12.40
N LEU A 18 -12.52 12.28 -11.89
CA LEU A 18 -11.39 11.81 -12.70
C LEU A 18 -11.69 10.43 -13.31
N ALA A 19 -12.25 9.50 -12.54
CA ALA A 19 -12.63 8.17 -13.02
C ALA A 19 -13.64 8.28 -14.18
N VAL A 20 -14.68 9.10 -14.04
CA VAL A 20 -15.70 9.34 -15.09
C VAL A 20 -15.07 9.97 -16.33
N LYS A 21 -14.24 11.00 -16.17
CA LYS A 21 -13.63 11.71 -17.31
C LYS A 21 -12.61 10.86 -18.09
N THR A 22 -11.92 9.95 -17.42
CA THR A 22 -10.81 9.19 -18.02
C THR A 22 -11.20 7.75 -18.38
N GLY A 23 -12.30 7.23 -17.83
CA GLY A 23 -12.65 5.81 -17.92
C GLY A 23 -11.80 4.90 -17.03
N LEU A 24 -10.87 5.45 -16.23
CA LEU A 24 -10.03 4.66 -15.33
C LEU A 24 -10.81 4.17 -14.11
N LYS A 25 -10.54 2.93 -13.70
CA LYS A 25 -10.99 2.41 -12.40
C LYS A 25 -10.06 2.94 -11.30
N ILE A 26 -10.57 3.83 -10.46
CA ILE A 26 -9.81 4.41 -9.35
C ILE A 26 -10.31 3.82 -8.03
N ILE A 27 -9.42 3.13 -7.32
CA ILE A 27 -9.68 2.57 -6.00
C ILE A 27 -9.10 3.50 -4.94
N SER A 28 -9.92 3.96 -4.00
CA SER A 28 -9.50 4.78 -2.84
C SER A 28 -9.40 3.93 -1.56
N ASN A 29 -9.10 4.58 -0.43
CA ASN A 29 -8.76 3.92 0.83
C ASN A 29 -9.41 4.57 2.05
N THR A 30 -9.47 3.79 3.13
CA THR A 30 -9.64 4.28 4.51
C THR A 30 -8.31 4.13 5.26
N GLY A 31 -8.23 4.61 6.51
CA GLY A 31 -7.00 4.54 7.30
C GLY A 31 -6.34 5.90 7.55
N LEU A 32 -5.14 5.88 8.15
CA LEU A 32 -4.40 7.06 8.62
C LEU A 32 -2.88 6.85 8.51
N TYR A 33 -2.13 7.94 8.38
CA TYR A 33 -0.70 7.93 8.10
C TYR A 33 0.13 8.48 9.27
N GLY A 34 0.77 7.59 10.03
CA GLY A 34 1.55 7.92 11.23
C GLY A 34 3.03 8.24 11.01
N VAL A 35 3.51 8.21 9.76
CA VAL A 35 4.92 8.44 9.42
C VAL A 35 5.33 9.89 9.69
N ARG A 36 6.63 10.11 9.90
CA ARG A 36 7.25 11.39 10.26
C ARG A 36 6.80 11.84 11.63
N ASN A 37 6.93 10.96 12.62
CA ASN A 37 6.58 11.23 14.02
C ASN A 37 5.14 11.74 14.17
N ASN A 38 4.18 11.00 13.58
CA ASN A 38 2.75 11.27 13.71
C ASN A 38 2.28 12.63 13.17
N LYS A 39 3.10 13.34 12.36
CA LYS A 39 2.85 14.71 11.87
C LYS A 39 1.45 14.91 11.25
N PHE A 40 0.92 13.89 10.57
CA PHE A 40 -0.33 13.99 9.85
C PHE A 40 -1.50 13.29 10.55
N LEU A 41 -1.28 12.74 11.75
CA LEU A 41 -2.37 12.15 12.50
C LEU A 41 -3.25 13.25 13.10
N PRO A 42 -4.59 13.13 12.97
CA PRO A 42 -5.50 14.04 13.64
C PRO A 42 -5.44 13.82 15.16
N LYS A 43 -5.54 14.92 15.93
CA LYS A 43 -5.40 14.92 17.40
C LYS A 43 -6.29 13.90 18.13
N TYR A 44 -7.46 13.57 17.59
CA TYR A 44 -8.35 12.60 18.23
C TYR A 44 -7.73 11.20 18.34
N VAL A 45 -6.73 10.89 17.50
CA VAL A 45 -6.06 9.58 17.48
C VAL A 45 -5.28 9.30 18.76
N GLU A 46 -4.82 10.34 19.46
CA GLU A 46 -4.14 10.20 20.74
C GLU A 46 -5.04 9.53 21.79
N ASN A 47 -6.32 9.95 21.83
CA ASN A 47 -7.26 9.56 22.88
C ASN A 47 -8.25 8.47 22.47
N ILE A 48 -8.39 8.18 21.17
CA ILE A 48 -9.29 7.12 20.70
C ILE A 48 -8.65 5.73 20.92
N TYR A 49 -9.46 4.74 21.28
CA TYR A 49 -9.04 3.32 21.30
C TYR A 49 -9.00 2.74 19.88
N ALA A 50 -8.20 1.70 19.66
CA ALA A 50 -8.03 1.09 18.35
C ALA A 50 -9.35 0.54 17.79
N GLU A 51 -10.22 0.00 18.65
CA GLU A 51 -11.54 -0.52 18.31
C GLU A 51 -12.48 0.58 17.80
N ASN A 52 -12.43 1.76 18.44
CA ASN A 52 -13.25 2.90 18.03
C ASN A 52 -12.71 3.56 16.75
N LEU A 53 -11.39 3.51 16.53
CA LEU A 53 -10.79 3.89 15.26
C LEU A 53 -11.19 2.92 14.14
N ALA A 54 -11.15 1.60 14.40
CA ALA A 54 -11.59 0.58 13.47
C ALA A 54 -13.08 0.75 13.10
N LYS A 55 -13.96 1.06 14.08
CA LYS A 55 -15.38 1.36 13.80
C LYS A 55 -15.55 2.47 12.77
N LYS A 56 -14.73 3.52 12.81
CA LYS A 56 -14.76 4.60 11.80
C LYS A 56 -14.36 4.08 10.43
N TRP A 57 -13.36 3.21 10.34
CA TRP A 57 -12.90 2.66 9.07
C TRP A 57 -13.86 1.62 8.49
N ILE A 58 -14.51 0.84 9.35
CA ILE A 58 -15.59 -0.10 9.01
C ILE A 58 -16.81 0.67 8.50
N ALA A 59 -17.24 1.74 9.19
CA ALA A 59 -18.34 2.59 8.72
C ALA A 59 -18.03 3.20 7.34
N ALA A 60 -16.79 3.62 7.07
CA ALA A 60 -16.41 4.09 5.74
C ALA A 60 -16.55 2.99 4.66
N PHE A 61 -16.35 1.71 5.01
CA PHE A 61 -16.57 0.58 4.12
C PHE A 61 -18.06 0.23 3.93
N GLU A 62 -18.84 0.28 5.01
CA GLU A 62 -20.26 -0.08 5.00
C GLU A 62 -21.12 1.03 4.37
N ASP A 63 -20.90 2.28 4.78
CA ASP A 63 -21.75 3.44 4.47
C ASP A 63 -21.14 4.36 3.40
N GLY A 64 -19.83 4.27 3.17
CA GLY A 64 -19.07 5.14 2.29
C GLY A 64 -18.25 6.21 3.01
N ILE A 65 -17.24 6.71 2.33
CA ILE A 65 -16.28 7.69 2.84
C ILE A 65 -16.95 9.04 2.98
N ASP A 66 -16.88 9.62 4.18
CA ASP A 66 -17.27 11.01 4.45
C ASP A 66 -18.70 11.36 3.96
N GLY A 67 -19.62 10.39 4.02
CA GLY A 67 -21.03 10.56 3.62
C GLY A 67 -21.28 10.57 2.10
N THR A 68 -20.27 10.28 1.29
CA THR A 68 -20.37 10.33 -0.19
C THR A 68 -20.97 9.07 -0.81
N GLY A 69 -21.12 7.98 -0.05
CA GLY A 69 -21.46 6.66 -0.58
C GLY A 69 -20.31 5.95 -1.31
N ILE A 70 -19.19 6.63 -1.58
CA ILE A 70 -18.01 6.03 -2.23
C ILE A 70 -17.25 5.19 -1.22
N LYS A 71 -17.07 3.90 -1.51
CA LYS A 71 -16.45 2.94 -0.59
C LYS A 71 -14.93 2.80 -0.81
N PRO A 72 -14.12 2.60 0.25
CA PRO A 72 -12.71 2.24 0.14
C PRO A 72 -12.55 0.82 -0.41
N GLY A 73 -11.48 0.58 -1.17
CA GLY A 73 -11.08 -0.77 -1.59
C GLY A 73 -9.89 -1.35 -0.83
N PHE A 74 -9.27 -0.58 0.07
CA PHE A 74 -8.22 -1.07 0.97
C PHE A 74 -8.04 -0.15 2.19
N ILE A 75 -7.25 -0.61 3.16
CA ILE A 75 -6.86 0.15 4.34
C ILE A 75 -5.42 0.64 4.12
N LYS A 76 -5.20 1.96 4.13
CA LYS A 76 -3.86 2.57 4.07
C LYS A 76 -3.43 2.98 5.47
N ILE A 77 -2.35 2.40 5.96
CA ILE A 77 -1.68 2.89 7.16
C ILE A 77 -0.25 3.32 6.84
N GLY A 78 0.34 4.10 7.75
CA GLY A 78 1.76 4.37 7.73
C GLY A 78 2.33 4.35 9.13
N VAL A 79 3.50 3.74 9.27
CA VAL A 79 4.24 3.67 10.53
C VAL A 79 5.68 4.11 10.29
N ASP A 80 6.35 4.60 11.32
CA ASP A 80 7.78 4.88 11.21
C ASP A 80 8.60 3.59 11.19
N THR A 81 9.78 3.69 10.60
CA THR A 81 10.69 2.57 10.40
C THR A 81 11.50 2.28 11.68
N THR A 82 10.83 1.86 12.74
CA THR A 82 11.43 1.67 14.08
C THR A 82 11.11 0.32 14.71
N HIS A 83 11.96 -0.10 15.65
CA HIS A 83 11.70 -1.22 16.54
C HIS A 83 12.12 -0.84 17.97
N PRO A 84 11.22 -0.90 18.97
CA PRO A 84 9.79 -1.24 18.87
C PRO A 84 8.98 -0.16 18.11
N LEU A 85 7.75 -0.50 17.71
CA LEU A 85 6.81 0.49 17.16
C LEU A 85 6.31 1.42 18.25
N ASP A 86 6.10 2.69 17.90
CA ASP A 86 5.42 3.65 18.76
C ASP A 86 4.00 3.19 19.11
N THR A 87 3.50 3.64 20.26
CA THR A 87 2.16 3.29 20.76
C THR A 87 1.04 3.71 19.80
N LEU A 88 1.16 4.84 19.11
CA LEU A 88 0.18 5.26 18.11
C LEU A 88 0.28 4.40 16.84
N HIS A 89 1.49 4.00 16.42
CA HIS A 89 1.67 3.07 15.31
C HIS A 89 1.08 1.70 15.61
N GLN A 90 1.28 1.18 16.82
CA GLN A 90 0.62 -0.06 17.26
C GLN A 90 -0.90 0.07 17.23
N LYS A 91 -1.45 1.21 17.70
CA LYS A 91 -2.89 1.51 17.63
C LYS A 91 -3.42 1.50 16.20
N LEU A 92 -2.70 2.10 15.24
CA LEU A 92 -3.07 2.07 13.82
C LEU A 92 -3.06 0.64 13.26
N VAL A 93 -2.05 -0.17 13.59
CA VAL A 93 -1.94 -1.57 13.15
C VAL A 93 -3.08 -2.41 13.71
N ILE A 94 -3.42 -2.25 14.99
CA ILE A 94 -4.55 -2.96 15.64
C ILE A 94 -5.88 -2.55 15.00
N ALA A 95 -6.10 -1.25 14.78
CA ALA A 95 -7.31 -0.78 14.11
C ALA A 95 -7.43 -1.33 12.68
N ALA A 96 -6.30 -1.45 11.97
CA ALA A 96 -6.25 -1.98 10.61
C ALA A 96 -6.56 -3.48 10.60
N ALA A 97 -6.03 -4.22 11.57
CA ALA A 97 -6.34 -5.63 11.76
C ALA A 97 -7.82 -5.87 11.98
N ILE A 98 -8.45 -5.15 12.93
CA ILE A 98 -9.89 -5.26 13.22
C ILE A 98 -10.70 -4.97 11.95
N THR A 99 -10.35 -3.89 11.24
CA THR A 99 -11.05 -3.48 10.02
C THR A 99 -10.91 -4.55 8.94
N SER A 100 -9.69 -5.05 8.70
CA SER A 100 -9.41 -6.08 7.70
C SER A 100 -10.18 -7.37 7.99
N LEU A 101 -10.17 -7.82 9.24
CA LEU A 101 -10.90 -9.03 9.67
C LEU A 101 -12.42 -8.89 9.50
N LYS A 102 -12.97 -7.69 9.71
CA LYS A 102 -14.41 -7.43 9.59
C LYS A 102 -14.88 -7.25 8.14
N THR A 103 -14.05 -6.65 7.30
CA THR A 103 -14.44 -6.17 5.96
C THR A 103 -13.83 -6.95 4.80
N GLY A 104 -12.78 -7.72 5.06
CA GLY A 104 -11.98 -8.38 4.02
C GLY A 104 -11.02 -7.44 3.28
N LEU A 105 -10.95 -6.16 3.65
CA LEU A 105 -10.03 -5.20 3.03
C LEU A 105 -8.57 -5.54 3.31
N THR A 106 -7.72 -5.45 2.27
CA THR A 106 -6.27 -5.55 2.40
C THR A 106 -5.67 -4.33 3.09
N ILE A 107 -4.65 -4.56 3.91
CA ILE A 107 -3.87 -3.52 4.59
C ILE A 107 -2.64 -3.19 3.74
N ALA A 108 -2.53 -1.97 3.24
CA ALA A 108 -1.32 -1.44 2.63
C ALA A 108 -0.59 -0.55 3.64
N SER A 109 0.56 -0.99 4.14
CA SER A 109 1.31 -0.26 5.18
C SER A 109 2.58 0.36 4.66
N ASN A 110 2.61 1.70 4.61
CA ASN A 110 3.82 2.48 4.39
C ASN A 110 4.83 2.20 5.51
N THR A 111 5.90 1.49 5.18
CA THR A 111 6.87 1.02 6.17
C THR A 111 8.32 1.36 5.81
N GLY A 112 8.71 1.22 4.53
CA GLY A 112 10.11 1.33 4.14
C GLY A 112 10.90 0.09 4.59
N LYS A 113 11.96 0.27 5.39
CA LYS A 113 12.83 -0.86 5.81
C LYS A 113 12.12 -1.82 6.76
N ALA A 114 12.59 -3.07 6.78
CA ALA A 114 11.93 -4.16 7.47
C ALA A 114 11.99 -4.09 8.99
N ILE A 115 12.87 -3.26 9.56
CA ILE A 115 12.89 -3.02 11.01
C ILE A 115 11.53 -2.54 11.53
N GLY A 116 10.81 -1.72 10.75
CA GLY A 116 9.43 -1.32 11.05
C GLY A 116 8.38 -2.36 10.62
N LEU A 117 8.69 -3.26 9.68
CA LEU A 117 7.77 -4.29 9.16
C LEU A 117 7.47 -5.34 10.22
N TRP A 118 8.50 -5.99 10.75
CA TRP A 118 8.37 -7.16 11.63
C TRP A 118 7.49 -6.94 12.87
N PRO A 119 7.59 -5.82 13.62
CA PRO A 119 6.70 -5.60 14.76
C PRO A 119 5.23 -5.44 14.35
N GLN A 120 4.93 -4.87 13.18
CA GLN A 120 3.54 -4.80 12.67
C GLN A 120 3.01 -6.20 12.39
N LEU A 121 3.80 -7.00 11.67
CA LEU A 121 3.43 -8.38 11.34
C LEU A 121 3.23 -9.25 12.57
N GLY A 122 4.00 -9.01 13.64
CA GLY A 122 3.82 -9.65 14.93
C GLY A 122 2.45 -9.37 15.55
N ILE A 123 1.96 -8.13 15.45
CA ILE A 123 0.60 -7.76 15.92
C ILE A 123 -0.45 -8.41 15.02
N LEU A 124 -0.34 -8.25 13.70
CA LEU A 124 -1.31 -8.76 12.73
C LEU A 124 -1.47 -10.29 12.83
N THR A 125 -0.36 -11.02 12.96
CA THR A 125 -0.36 -12.48 13.12
C THR A 125 -1.06 -12.90 14.41
N LYS A 126 -0.77 -12.23 15.54
CA LYS A 126 -1.43 -12.51 16.83
C LYS A 126 -2.94 -12.27 16.78
N MET A 127 -3.40 -11.35 15.93
CA MET A 127 -4.81 -11.05 15.72
C MET A 127 -5.48 -11.96 14.68
N GLY A 128 -4.73 -12.84 14.02
CA GLY A 128 -5.26 -13.77 13.02
C GLY A 128 -5.49 -13.16 11.63
N VAL A 129 -4.85 -12.03 11.32
CA VAL A 129 -4.88 -11.45 9.96
C VAL A 129 -4.06 -12.33 9.03
N SER A 130 -4.63 -12.70 7.88
CA SER A 130 -3.93 -13.48 6.86
C SER A 130 -2.74 -12.69 6.30
N PRO A 131 -1.57 -13.32 6.09
CA PRO A 131 -0.45 -12.68 5.41
C PRO A 131 -0.81 -12.13 4.03
N ALA A 132 -1.70 -12.81 3.30
CA ALA A 132 -2.16 -12.38 1.98
C ALA A 132 -3.03 -11.11 2.02
N SER A 133 -3.47 -10.68 3.21
CA SER A 133 -4.23 -9.44 3.43
C SER A 133 -3.34 -8.25 3.84
N PHE A 134 -2.01 -8.35 3.68
CA PHE A 134 -1.08 -7.28 3.99
C PHE A 134 -0.07 -7.02 2.85
N ILE A 135 0.15 -5.74 2.56
CA ILE A 135 1.12 -5.23 1.57
C ILE A 135 2.17 -4.39 2.30
N TRP A 136 3.43 -4.82 2.17
CA TRP A 136 4.60 -4.06 2.59
C TRP A 136 4.95 -3.00 1.55
N VAL A 137 4.58 -1.74 1.84
CA VAL A 137 4.80 -0.58 0.96
C VAL A 137 6.18 0.02 1.18
N HIS A 138 6.79 0.48 0.08
CA HIS A 138 8.17 0.95 -0.02
C HIS A 138 9.23 -0.12 0.27
N ALA A 139 8.93 -1.38 -0.06
CA ALA A 139 9.83 -2.48 0.21
C ALA A 139 11.19 -2.28 -0.45
N GLN A 140 11.27 -1.61 -1.62
CA GLN A 140 12.50 -1.24 -2.32
C GLN A 140 13.56 -0.61 -1.42
N ALA A 141 13.17 0.09 -0.35
CA ALA A 141 14.07 0.74 0.60
C ALA A 141 14.87 -0.24 1.49
N GLU A 142 14.45 -1.51 1.56
CA GLU A 142 15.19 -2.54 2.28
C GLU A 142 16.41 -2.99 1.47
N ASP A 143 17.57 -2.99 2.12
CA ASP A 143 18.84 -3.32 1.48
C ASP A 143 19.12 -4.84 1.55
N ASN A 144 18.57 -5.53 2.56
CA ASN A 144 18.73 -6.97 2.73
C ASN A 144 17.68 -7.78 1.95
N ASN A 145 18.08 -8.34 0.82
CA ASN A 145 17.20 -9.18 -0.01
C ASN A 145 16.69 -10.45 0.69
N LYS A 146 17.38 -10.97 1.72
CA LYS A 146 16.88 -12.13 2.49
C LYS A 146 15.55 -11.82 3.18
N THR A 147 15.33 -10.55 3.53
CA THR A 147 14.06 -10.09 4.09
C THR A 147 12.91 -10.26 3.10
N TYR A 148 13.14 -10.03 1.81
CA TYR A 148 12.13 -10.20 0.77
C TYR A 148 11.71 -11.66 0.67
N LEU A 149 12.69 -12.57 0.61
CA LEU A 149 12.43 -14.01 0.58
C LEU A 149 11.61 -14.45 1.79
N LYS A 150 11.97 -13.97 2.98
CA LYS A 150 11.23 -14.27 4.21
C LYS A 150 9.80 -13.73 4.15
N ALA A 151 9.58 -12.50 3.70
CA ALA A 151 8.25 -11.91 3.60
C ALA A 151 7.38 -12.65 2.58
N ALA A 152 7.92 -12.96 1.39
CA ALA A 152 7.22 -13.71 0.35
C ALA A 152 6.89 -15.14 0.80
N ALA A 153 7.83 -15.85 1.45
CA ALA A 153 7.60 -17.19 1.97
C ALA A 153 6.51 -17.25 3.06
N LEU A 154 6.34 -16.17 3.82
CA LEU A 154 5.24 -16.03 4.78
C LEU A 154 3.91 -15.65 4.11
N GLY A 155 3.90 -15.33 2.81
CA GLY A 155 2.70 -15.02 2.04
C GLY A 155 2.32 -13.53 2.00
N TYR A 156 3.21 -12.64 2.43
CA TYR A 156 2.98 -11.18 2.36
C TYR A 156 3.21 -10.65 0.96
N TRP A 157 2.47 -9.61 0.58
CA TRP A 157 2.73 -8.86 -0.64
C TRP A 157 3.86 -7.84 -0.44
N ILE A 158 4.75 -7.75 -1.43
CA ILE A 158 5.90 -6.87 -1.43
C ILE A 158 5.70 -5.82 -2.52
N SER A 159 5.52 -4.57 -2.12
CA SER A 159 5.27 -3.46 -3.05
C SER A 159 6.55 -2.69 -3.35
N LEU A 160 6.96 -2.77 -4.62
CA LEU A 160 8.04 -2.01 -5.24
C LEU A 160 7.41 -0.80 -5.95
N ASP A 161 7.05 0.20 -5.15
CA ASP A 161 6.14 1.28 -5.56
C ASP A 161 6.82 2.62 -5.86
N GLY A 162 8.15 2.69 -5.88
CA GLY A 162 8.91 3.93 -6.10
C GLY A 162 9.37 4.16 -7.54
N LEU A 163 8.71 3.56 -8.55
CA LEU A 163 9.14 3.62 -9.96
C LEU A 163 9.08 5.01 -10.61
N GLY A 164 8.43 5.98 -9.95
CA GLY A 164 8.50 7.38 -10.33
C GLY A 164 9.91 7.98 -10.20
N TRP A 165 10.74 7.40 -9.34
CA TRP A 165 11.99 8.00 -8.86
C TRP A 165 13.25 7.23 -9.24
N ASP A 166 13.19 5.88 -9.26
CA ASP A 166 14.38 5.05 -9.44
C ASP A 166 14.02 3.74 -10.17
N VAL A 167 14.09 3.73 -11.50
CA VAL A 167 13.73 2.53 -12.29
C VAL A 167 14.80 1.43 -12.17
N GLU A 168 16.08 1.80 -12.06
CA GLU A 168 17.20 0.86 -12.05
C GLU A 168 17.18 -0.03 -10.79
N ARG A 169 17.03 0.58 -9.61
CA ARG A 169 16.91 -0.18 -8.35
C ARG A 169 15.72 -1.13 -8.35
N HIS A 170 14.60 -0.73 -8.98
CA HIS A 170 13.43 -1.59 -9.06
C HIS A 170 13.64 -2.76 -10.02
N LEU A 171 14.32 -2.53 -11.14
CA LEU A 171 14.71 -3.59 -12.06
C LEU A 171 15.60 -4.63 -11.38
N GLU A 172 16.62 -4.21 -10.64
CA GLU A 172 17.49 -5.11 -9.87
C GLU A 172 16.70 -5.98 -8.89
N LYS A 173 15.76 -5.37 -8.16
CA LYS A 173 14.89 -6.08 -7.21
C LYS A 173 13.94 -7.05 -7.91
N LEU A 174 13.43 -6.71 -9.09
CA LEU A 174 12.55 -7.57 -9.88
C LEU A 174 13.31 -8.77 -10.47
N VAL A 175 14.51 -8.56 -11.01
CA VAL A 175 15.39 -9.65 -11.45
C VAL A 175 15.68 -10.59 -10.28
N TYR A 176 16.06 -10.04 -9.13
CA TYR A 176 16.26 -10.86 -7.92
C TYR A 176 15.00 -11.65 -7.54
N ALA A 177 13.82 -11.03 -7.56
CA ALA A 177 12.57 -11.69 -7.22
C ALA A 177 12.22 -12.84 -8.18
N ARG A 178 12.45 -12.64 -9.48
CA ARG A 178 12.27 -13.68 -10.51
C ARG A 178 13.24 -14.83 -10.29
N ASP A 179 14.53 -14.55 -10.13
CA ASP A 179 15.57 -15.57 -9.99
C ASP A 179 15.41 -16.42 -8.72
N HIS A 180 14.65 -15.93 -7.74
CA HIS A 180 14.32 -16.64 -6.49
C HIS A 180 12.86 -17.14 -6.44
N GLY A 181 12.10 -17.04 -7.52
CA GLY A 181 10.75 -17.60 -7.63
C GLY A 181 9.71 -16.95 -6.71
N ILE A 182 9.86 -15.67 -6.37
CA ILE A 182 8.92 -14.92 -5.51
C ILE A 182 8.13 -13.85 -6.27
N LEU A 183 8.14 -13.90 -7.61
CA LEU A 183 7.52 -12.89 -8.47
C LEU A 183 6.00 -12.81 -8.26
N ASP A 184 5.36 -13.90 -7.85
CA ASP A 184 3.93 -14.01 -7.51
C ASP A 184 3.53 -13.25 -6.23
N ARG A 185 4.50 -12.65 -5.52
CA ARG A 185 4.28 -11.80 -4.34
C ARG A 185 4.69 -10.36 -4.54
N ILE A 186 5.11 -9.97 -5.75
CA ILE A 186 5.56 -8.61 -6.05
C ILE A 186 4.44 -7.76 -6.65
N LEU A 187 4.32 -6.53 -6.17
CA LEU A 187 3.51 -5.46 -6.76
C LEU A 187 4.43 -4.35 -7.26
N ILE A 188 4.06 -3.73 -8.37
CA ILE A 188 4.79 -2.57 -8.94
C ILE A 188 3.88 -1.36 -9.07
N LEU A 189 4.33 -0.20 -8.59
CA LEU A 189 3.62 1.09 -8.66
C LEU A 189 4.63 2.24 -8.79
N HIS A 190 4.14 3.47 -9.02
CA HIS A 190 5.01 4.63 -9.25
C HIS A 190 5.32 5.49 -8.02
N ASP A 191 4.38 5.61 -7.07
CA ASP A 191 4.43 6.59 -5.96
C ASP A 191 4.88 8.00 -6.42
N ALA A 192 4.36 8.39 -7.59
CA ALA A 192 4.70 9.62 -8.31
C ALA A 192 3.74 10.78 -7.98
N GLY A 193 2.85 10.62 -7.01
CA GLY A 193 1.70 11.50 -6.76
C GLY A 193 1.94 12.72 -5.89
N TRP A 194 3.18 13.08 -5.61
CA TRP A 194 3.49 14.24 -4.79
C TRP A 194 3.16 15.53 -5.54
N TYR A 195 2.13 16.23 -5.07
CA TYR A 195 1.66 17.51 -5.61
C TYR A 195 1.27 18.43 -4.47
N ASP A 196 1.83 19.65 -4.44
CA ASP A 196 1.52 20.71 -3.48
C ASP A 196 0.62 21.76 -4.15
N PRO A 197 -0.69 21.78 -3.88
CA PRO A 197 -1.62 22.69 -4.57
C PRO A 197 -1.36 24.17 -4.28
N GLN A 198 -0.46 24.50 -3.33
CA GLN A 198 -0.07 25.88 -3.04
C GLN A 198 1.04 26.40 -3.96
N LYS A 199 1.69 25.53 -4.74
CA LYS A 199 2.75 25.92 -5.67
C LYS A 199 2.19 26.15 -7.06
N GLU A 200 2.46 27.32 -7.63
CA GLU A 200 2.11 27.64 -9.03
C GLU A 200 2.88 26.79 -10.04
N GLN A 201 4.15 26.46 -9.72
CA GLN A 201 5.00 25.61 -10.55
C GLN A 201 5.64 24.52 -9.69
N GLN A 202 5.50 23.28 -10.15
CA GLN A 202 6.20 22.14 -9.57
C GLN A 202 6.32 21.00 -10.58
N ASN A 203 7.36 20.19 -10.41
CA ASN A 203 7.55 19.01 -11.22
C ASN A 203 6.68 17.87 -10.71
N ILE A 204 5.93 17.25 -11.63
CA ILE A 204 5.15 16.04 -11.35
C ILE A 204 5.89 14.87 -11.99
N ALA A 205 6.18 13.84 -11.20
CA ALA A 205 6.80 12.63 -11.72
C ALA A 205 5.84 11.89 -12.69
N SER A 206 6.41 11.29 -13.73
CA SER A 206 5.60 10.63 -14.77
C SER A 206 4.95 9.34 -14.29
N TYR A 207 3.66 9.16 -14.63
CA TYR A 207 2.93 7.91 -14.46
C TYR A 207 3.17 6.90 -15.60
N THR A 208 4.07 7.19 -16.54
CA THR A 208 4.33 6.30 -17.70
C THR A 208 5.60 5.47 -17.56
N ASN A 209 6.43 5.70 -16.52
CA ASN A 209 7.74 5.03 -16.37
C ASN A 209 7.66 3.50 -16.39
N ILE A 210 6.59 2.89 -15.87
CA ILE A 210 6.36 1.44 -16.00
C ILE A 210 6.42 1.04 -17.48
N PHE A 211 5.62 1.68 -18.32
CA PHE A 211 5.48 1.31 -19.73
C PHE A 211 6.66 1.74 -20.59
N THR A 212 7.19 2.95 -20.35
CA THR A 212 8.21 3.56 -21.21
C THR A 212 9.64 3.19 -20.84
N LYS A 213 9.88 2.75 -19.60
CA LYS A 213 11.23 2.43 -19.10
C LYS A 213 11.33 1.01 -18.55
N LEU A 214 10.47 0.67 -17.58
CA LEU A 214 10.60 -0.62 -16.87
C LEU A 214 10.29 -1.81 -17.78
N LEU A 215 9.17 -1.81 -18.50
CA LEU A 215 8.80 -2.95 -19.35
C LEU A 215 9.82 -3.24 -20.46
N PRO A 216 10.36 -2.25 -21.20
CA PRO A 216 11.48 -2.49 -22.10
C PRO A 216 12.70 -3.11 -21.41
N ALA A 217 13.05 -2.63 -20.22
CA ALA A 217 14.20 -3.14 -19.47
C ALA A 217 13.99 -4.58 -18.96
N LEU A 218 12.79 -4.91 -18.48
CA LEU A 218 12.41 -6.27 -18.09
C LEU A 218 12.50 -7.24 -19.28
N ARG A 219 11.98 -6.85 -20.44
CA ARG A 219 12.09 -7.64 -21.67
C ARG A 219 13.56 -7.84 -22.08
N GLY A 220 14.38 -6.80 -21.95
CA GLY A 220 15.83 -6.90 -22.16
C GLY A 220 16.53 -7.89 -21.22
N HIS A 221 15.97 -8.13 -20.04
CA HIS A 221 16.42 -9.13 -19.06
C HIS A 221 15.71 -10.49 -19.21
N GLY A 222 14.96 -10.69 -20.29
CA GLY A 222 14.29 -11.95 -20.62
C GLY A 222 13.02 -12.24 -19.83
N PHE A 223 12.36 -11.22 -19.24
CA PHE A 223 11.03 -11.42 -18.67
C PHE A 223 10.02 -11.79 -19.76
N THR A 224 9.20 -12.79 -19.50
CA THR A 224 8.13 -13.20 -20.43
C THR A 224 6.92 -12.26 -20.32
N GLU A 225 6.05 -12.26 -21.34
CA GLU A 225 4.80 -11.51 -21.25
C GLU A 225 3.86 -12.07 -20.16
N ASP A 226 3.97 -13.36 -19.81
CA ASP A 226 3.24 -13.95 -18.69
C ASP A 226 3.73 -13.41 -17.35
N GLU A 227 5.04 -13.27 -17.16
CA GLU A 227 5.63 -12.64 -15.96
C GLU A 227 5.28 -11.14 -15.87
N ILE A 228 5.23 -10.45 -17.01
CA ILE A 228 4.79 -9.05 -17.07
C ILE A 228 3.29 -8.95 -16.72
N THR A 229 2.47 -9.85 -17.26
CA THR A 229 1.02 -9.93 -16.96
C THR A 229 0.80 -10.22 -15.48
N LEU A 230 1.59 -11.14 -14.90
CA LEU A 230 1.57 -11.45 -13.48
C LEU A 230 1.78 -10.19 -12.63
N LEU A 231 2.78 -9.37 -12.97
CA LEU A 231 3.09 -8.13 -12.24
C LEU A 231 2.06 -7.02 -12.43
N LEU A 232 1.53 -6.85 -13.64
CA LEU A 232 0.66 -5.72 -13.99
C LEU A 232 -0.83 -5.98 -13.74
N SER A 233 -1.25 -7.24 -13.77
CA SER A 233 -2.66 -7.63 -13.72
C SER A 233 -2.94 -8.56 -12.55
N ASP A 234 -2.33 -9.75 -12.54
CA ASP A 234 -2.78 -10.83 -11.67
C ASP A 234 -2.43 -10.57 -10.21
N ASN A 235 -1.22 -10.09 -9.92
CA ASN A 235 -0.79 -9.78 -8.56
C ASN A 235 -1.61 -8.62 -7.98
N PRO A 236 -1.78 -7.45 -8.65
CA PRO A 236 -2.67 -6.41 -8.16
C PRO A 236 -4.12 -6.88 -7.95
N ALA A 237 -4.66 -7.69 -8.86
CA ALA A 237 -6.03 -8.22 -8.73
C ALA A 237 -6.17 -9.14 -7.50
N LYS A 238 -5.18 -9.99 -7.23
CA LYS A 238 -5.15 -10.85 -6.04
C LYS A 238 -4.93 -10.06 -4.76
N ALA A 239 -4.01 -9.09 -4.77
CA ALA A 239 -3.64 -8.33 -3.57
C ALA A 239 -4.76 -7.40 -3.09
N TYR A 240 -5.52 -6.83 -4.01
CA TYR A 240 -6.62 -5.91 -3.69
C TYR A 240 -8.02 -6.54 -3.85
N GLY A 241 -8.08 -7.83 -4.19
CA GLY A 241 -9.33 -8.58 -4.24
C GLY A 241 -9.90 -8.80 -2.84
N LEU A 242 -11.18 -8.52 -2.64
CA LEU A 242 -11.86 -8.79 -1.37
C LEU A 242 -12.02 -10.30 -1.18
N VAL A 243 -11.42 -10.84 -0.12
CA VAL A 243 -11.69 -12.21 0.31
C VAL A 243 -12.87 -12.17 1.27
N MET A 244 -14.08 -12.30 0.73
CA MET A 244 -15.28 -12.43 1.55
C MET A 244 -15.24 -13.79 2.27
N LYS A 245 -15.16 -13.78 3.59
CA LYS A 245 -15.42 -14.98 4.38
C LYS A 245 -16.92 -15.23 4.36
N GLY A 246 -17.33 -16.33 3.70
CA GLY A 246 -18.69 -16.86 3.79
C GLY A 246 -19.03 -17.38 5.18
#